data_AF-A0A926BWS1-F1
#
_entry.id   AF-A0A926BWS1-F1
#
_cell.length_a   1.000
_cell.length_b   1.000
_cell.length_c   1.000
_cell.angle_alpha   90.00
_cell.angle_beta   90.00
_cell.angle_gamma   90.00
#
_symmetry.space_group_name_H-M   'P 1'
#
loop_
_entity.id
_entity.type
_entity.pdbx_description
1 polymer ?
#
loop_
_entity_poly.entity_id
_entity_poly.type
_entity_poly.pdbx_seq_one_letter_code
_entity_poly.pdbx_strand_id
1 'polypeptide(L)'
;EMFKWLKSEWPQIHLNCLSADEVLGLCGDRTPREIEAVLLALRDAGLDALPGAGAEILVDRVRRRVSYKKSRSSIWLETMRQVGKIGMKASVTMLYGMGETTRDKFAHMAKVRLLQDEVEPFMVFISWPYRKSEGQKMRDTDQSGATYLRMQAISRIFFDNIQHIMCSWVTQGPDVGQAALSYGADDFGSVMFEENVVSASGVTYRMDAGSMEHYIRDAGFVPFRRNGDFSEWNRDDHDALRSRAVIAELAAGS
;
A
#
# COMPACT_ATOMS: atom_id res chain seq x y z
N GLU A 1 -21.07 -9.78 -3.91
CA GLU A 1 -21.13 -11.24 -3.70
C GLU A 1 -19.83 -11.84 -3.17
N MET A 2 -18.70 -11.79 -3.88
CA MET A 2 -17.43 -12.39 -3.39
C MET A 2 -17.01 -11.91 -1.99
N PHE A 3 -17.02 -10.60 -1.73
CA PHE A 3 -16.67 -10.07 -0.39
C PHE A 3 -17.62 -10.52 0.71
N LYS A 4 -18.93 -10.57 0.43
CA LYS A 4 -19.93 -11.05 1.39
C LYS A 4 -19.71 -12.51 1.75
N TRP A 5 -19.43 -13.33 0.74
CA TRP A 5 -19.09 -14.73 0.95
C TRP A 5 -17.81 -14.89 1.77
N LEU A 6 -16.73 -14.18 1.42
CA LEU A 6 -15.48 -14.20 2.20
C LEU A 6 -15.70 -13.80 3.67
N LYS A 7 -16.48 -12.74 3.93
CA LYS A 7 -16.80 -12.32 5.29
C LYS A 7 -17.74 -13.27 6.03
N SER A 8 -18.58 -14.04 5.31
CA SER A 8 -19.42 -15.08 5.89
C SER A 8 -18.60 -16.28 6.34
N GLU A 9 -17.68 -16.74 5.50
CA GLU A 9 -16.81 -17.90 5.79
C GLU A 9 -15.67 -17.56 6.76
N TRP A 10 -15.06 -16.38 6.58
CA TRP A 10 -13.87 -15.94 7.32
C TRP A 10 -13.98 -14.47 7.73
N PRO A 11 -14.88 -14.12 8.67
CA PRO A 11 -15.09 -12.74 9.12
C PRO A 11 -13.82 -12.04 9.63
N GLN A 12 -12.85 -12.82 10.13
CA GLN A 12 -11.55 -12.36 10.60
C GLN A 12 -10.60 -11.85 9.51
N ILE A 13 -10.84 -12.18 8.24
CA ILE A 13 -9.94 -11.75 7.15
C ILE A 13 -10.21 -10.28 6.87
N HIS A 14 -9.17 -9.46 7.01
CA HIS A 14 -9.19 -8.07 6.61
C HIS A 14 -9.00 -7.94 5.09
N LEU A 15 -10.01 -7.41 4.41
CA LEU A 15 -10.03 -7.19 2.97
C LEU A 15 -9.49 -5.80 2.64
N ASN A 16 -8.20 -5.75 2.34
CA ASN A 16 -7.51 -4.59 1.80
C ASN A 16 -7.18 -4.83 0.32
N CYS A 17 -8.12 -4.54 -0.58
CA CYS A 17 -8.01 -4.88 -1.99
C CYS A 17 -8.67 -3.83 -2.89
N LEU A 18 -8.48 -3.99 -4.21
CA LEU A 18 -8.89 -3.07 -5.28
C LEU A 18 -8.13 -1.73 -5.26
N SER A 19 -7.54 -1.38 -6.39
CA SER A 19 -7.04 -0.04 -6.66
C SER A 19 -8.18 0.95 -6.88
N ALA A 20 -7.89 2.25 -6.71
CA ALA A 20 -8.85 3.30 -7.06
C ALA A 20 -9.32 3.20 -8.53
N ASP A 21 -8.44 2.80 -9.46
CA ASP A 21 -8.83 2.61 -10.87
C ASP A 21 -9.81 1.43 -11.07
N GLU A 22 -9.72 0.38 -10.26
CA GLU A 22 -10.66 -0.75 -10.29
C GLU A 22 -12.02 -0.34 -9.70
N VAL A 23 -12.04 0.43 -8.62
CA VAL A 23 -13.28 1.04 -8.10
C VAL A 23 -13.92 1.93 -9.15
N LEU A 24 -13.14 2.79 -9.82
CA LEU A 24 -13.61 3.64 -10.92
C LEU A 24 -14.06 2.86 -12.15
N GLY A 25 -13.63 1.61 -12.31
CA GLY A 25 -14.10 0.68 -13.33
C GLY A 25 -15.52 0.18 -13.06
N LEU A 26 -16.00 0.27 -11.82
CA LEU A 26 -17.37 -0.08 -11.42
C LEU A 26 -18.33 1.11 -11.56
N CYS A 27 -17.81 2.33 -11.68
CA CYS A 27 -18.60 3.53 -11.92
C CYS A 27 -18.87 3.75 -13.42
N GLY A 28 -20.05 4.25 -13.76
CA GLY A 28 -20.37 4.74 -15.10
C GLY A 28 -19.76 6.12 -15.36
N ASP A 29 -20.29 7.16 -14.71
CA ASP A 29 -19.95 8.56 -14.97
C ASP A 29 -18.82 9.08 -14.06
N ARG A 30 -18.47 8.34 -13.01
CA ARG A 30 -17.40 8.64 -12.04
C ARG A 30 -17.60 9.99 -11.35
N THR A 31 -18.85 10.33 -11.10
CA THR A 31 -19.18 11.51 -10.28
C THR A 31 -18.85 11.23 -8.81
N PRO A 32 -18.57 12.26 -7.99
CA PRO A 32 -18.34 12.08 -6.56
C PRO A 32 -19.39 11.23 -5.85
N ARG A 33 -20.68 11.48 -6.15
CA ARG A 33 -21.82 10.76 -5.56
C ARG A 33 -21.86 9.29 -5.98
N GLU A 34 -21.52 9.00 -7.22
CA GLU A 34 -21.48 7.62 -7.70
C GLU A 34 -20.29 6.86 -7.11
N ILE A 35 -19.11 7.48 -7.06
CA ILE A 35 -17.93 6.92 -6.40
C ILE A 35 -18.25 6.59 -4.93
N GLU A 36 -18.86 7.52 -4.21
CA GLU A 36 -19.32 7.31 -2.83
C GLU A 36 -20.29 6.12 -2.74
N ALA A 37 -21.30 6.05 -3.62
CA ALA A 37 -22.27 4.96 -3.61
C ALA A 37 -21.63 3.59 -3.89
N VAL A 38 -20.68 3.52 -4.83
CA VAL A 38 -19.93 2.29 -5.12
C VAL A 38 -19.07 1.89 -3.92
N LEU A 39 -18.35 2.84 -3.30
CA LEU A 39 -17.52 2.56 -2.13
C LEU A 39 -18.36 2.10 -0.93
N LEU A 40 -19.52 2.71 -0.69
CA LEU A 40 -20.47 2.26 0.34
C LEU A 40 -20.94 0.84 0.07
N ALA A 41 -21.30 0.51 -1.18
CA ALA A 41 -21.71 -0.84 -1.54
C ALA A 41 -20.58 -1.87 -1.36
N LEU A 42 -19.32 -1.51 -1.65
CA LEU A 42 -18.16 -2.37 -1.43
C LEU A 42 -17.88 -2.57 0.07
N ARG A 43 -17.95 -1.49 0.86
CA ARG A 43 -17.79 -1.52 2.32
C ARG A 43 -18.85 -2.40 2.97
N ASP A 44 -20.12 -2.18 2.63
CA ASP A 44 -21.24 -2.94 3.17
C ASP A 44 -21.21 -4.42 2.71
N ALA A 45 -20.53 -4.70 1.59
CA ALA A 45 -20.24 -6.05 1.14
C ALA A 45 -19.05 -6.70 1.87
N GLY A 46 -18.25 -5.94 2.62
CA GLY A 46 -17.15 -6.46 3.44
C GLY A 46 -15.75 -5.89 3.14
N LEU A 47 -15.61 -4.93 2.21
CA LEU A 47 -14.31 -4.28 1.98
C LEU A 47 -13.92 -3.43 3.18
N ASP A 48 -12.76 -3.67 3.79
CA ASP A 48 -12.34 -2.96 5.01
C ASP A 48 -11.46 -1.74 4.70
N ALA A 49 -10.57 -1.85 3.72
CA ALA A 49 -9.63 -0.79 3.36
C ALA A 49 -9.25 -0.84 1.87
N LEU A 50 -8.68 0.26 1.36
CA LEU A 50 -8.13 0.31 0.01
C LEU A 50 -6.60 0.37 -0.01
N PRO A 51 -5.91 -0.42 -0.85
CA PRO A 51 -4.50 -0.25 -1.09
C PRO A 51 -4.24 1.05 -1.86
N GLY A 52 -3.11 1.69 -1.59
CA GLY A 52 -2.65 2.91 -2.25
C GLY A 52 -2.18 2.72 -3.70
N ALA A 53 -2.51 1.59 -4.31
CA ALA A 53 -2.13 1.24 -5.67
C ALA A 53 -2.78 2.19 -6.69
N GLY A 54 -2.08 2.44 -7.79
CA GLY A 54 -2.56 3.28 -8.90
C GLY A 54 -2.37 4.79 -8.73
N ALA A 55 -1.68 5.22 -7.66
CA ALA A 55 -1.27 6.61 -7.49
C ALA A 55 -0.06 6.97 -8.37
N GLU A 56 0.92 6.06 -8.45
CA GLU A 56 2.23 6.27 -9.08
C GLU A 56 2.80 7.67 -8.75
N ILE A 57 2.82 8.59 -9.72
CA ILE A 57 3.00 10.03 -9.51
C ILE A 57 1.69 10.73 -9.87
N LEU A 58 1.08 11.46 -8.93
CA LEU A 58 -0.19 12.16 -9.10
C LEU A 58 -0.02 13.48 -9.88
N VAL A 59 0.67 13.42 -11.01
CA VAL A 59 0.87 14.53 -11.96
C VAL A 59 0.52 14.02 -13.35
N ASP A 60 -0.53 14.57 -13.97
CA ASP A 60 -1.11 14.00 -15.18
C ASP A 60 -0.13 13.92 -16.37
N ARG A 61 0.84 14.85 -16.45
CA ARG A 61 1.92 14.79 -17.44
C ARG A 61 2.79 13.54 -17.28
N VAL A 62 3.02 13.10 -16.04
CA VAL A 62 3.75 11.86 -15.74
C VAL A 62 2.84 10.65 -15.97
N ARG A 63 1.61 10.66 -15.43
CA ARG A 63 0.63 9.57 -15.59
C ARG A 63 0.40 9.19 -17.05
N ARG A 64 0.14 10.18 -17.92
CA ARG A 64 -0.05 9.95 -19.37
C ARG A 64 1.14 9.28 -20.06
N ARG A 65 2.36 9.50 -19.57
CA ARG A 65 3.57 8.92 -20.14
C ARG A 65 3.80 7.48 -19.66
N VAL A 66 3.52 7.23 -18.39
CA VAL A 66 3.78 5.94 -17.73
C VAL A 66 2.66 4.93 -18.03
N SER A 67 1.41 5.34 -17.95
CA SER A 67 0.26 4.48 -18.25
C SER A 67 -0.96 5.30 -18.68
N TYR A 68 -1.32 5.21 -19.96
CA TYR A 68 -2.47 5.91 -20.53
C TYR A 68 -3.83 5.41 -20.02
N LYS A 69 -3.87 4.19 -19.45
CA LYS A 69 -5.10 3.59 -18.90
C LYS A 69 -5.45 4.13 -17.51
N LYS A 70 -4.50 4.79 -16.84
CA LYS A 70 -4.70 5.33 -15.49
C LYS A 70 -5.62 6.53 -15.52
N SER A 71 -6.50 6.61 -14.53
CA SER A 71 -7.35 7.78 -14.30
C SER A 71 -6.54 9.06 -14.14
N ARG A 72 -7.15 10.23 -14.37
CA ARG A 72 -6.51 11.53 -14.05
C ARG A 72 -6.25 11.62 -12.55
N SER A 73 -5.19 12.33 -12.16
CA SER A 73 -4.85 12.51 -10.74
C SER A 73 -6.00 13.10 -9.92
N SER A 74 -6.80 13.98 -10.50
CA SER A 74 -7.99 14.54 -9.85
C SER A 74 -9.05 13.50 -9.52
N ILE A 75 -9.28 12.51 -10.39
CA ILE A 75 -10.29 11.48 -10.18
C ILE A 75 -9.79 10.43 -9.18
N TRP A 76 -8.50 10.11 -9.21
CA TRP A 76 -7.88 9.27 -8.18
C TRP A 76 -7.99 9.92 -6.79
N LEU A 77 -7.66 11.22 -6.69
CA LEU A 77 -7.80 11.99 -5.45
C LEU A 77 -9.25 12.08 -4.99
N GLU A 78 -10.20 12.25 -5.91
CA GLU A 78 -11.62 12.24 -5.58
C GLU A 78 -12.06 10.87 -5.04
N THR A 79 -11.53 9.77 -5.57
CA THR A 79 -11.82 8.42 -5.05
C THR A 79 -11.36 8.29 -3.60
N MET A 80 -10.11 8.67 -3.30
CA MET A 80 -9.60 8.63 -1.94
C MET A 80 -10.25 9.66 -1.01
N ARG A 81 -10.76 10.78 -1.56
CA ARG A 81 -11.60 11.72 -0.82
C ARG A 81 -12.87 11.07 -0.34
N GLN A 82 -13.56 10.33 -1.22
CA GLN A 82 -14.77 9.62 -0.84
C GLN A 82 -14.49 8.51 0.16
N VAL A 83 -13.37 7.78 0.04
CA VAL A 83 -12.90 6.81 1.05
C VAL A 83 -12.85 7.44 2.45
N GLY A 84 -12.17 8.58 2.60
CA GLY A 84 -12.10 9.28 3.89
C GLY A 84 -13.45 9.79 4.39
N LYS A 85 -14.29 10.35 3.49
CA LYS A 85 -15.64 10.85 3.85
C LYS A 85 -16.56 9.78 4.42
N ILE A 86 -16.46 8.54 3.93
CA ILE A 86 -17.28 7.42 4.42
C ILE A 86 -16.65 6.68 5.61
N GLY A 87 -15.54 7.20 6.16
CA GLY A 87 -14.82 6.66 7.31
C GLY A 87 -13.93 5.45 7.01
N MET A 88 -13.76 5.09 5.73
CA MET A 88 -12.83 4.04 5.34
C MET A 88 -11.39 4.54 5.36
N LYS A 89 -10.45 3.61 5.46
CA LYS A 89 -9.01 3.88 5.47
C LYS A 89 -8.32 3.26 4.26
N ALA A 90 -7.17 3.82 3.92
CA ALA A 90 -6.35 3.39 2.81
C ALA A 90 -4.86 3.53 3.11
N SER A 91 -4.04 2.96 2.24
CA SER A 91 -2.63 3.35 2.10
C SER A 91 -2.46 4.30 0.92
N VAL A 92 -1.29 4.91 0.81
CA VAL A 92 -0.91 5.70 -0.37
C VAL A 92 0.51 5.37 -0.80
N THR A 93 0.70 5.21 -2.10
CA THR A 93 2.01 4.87 -2.66
C THR A 93 2.54 6.01 -3.53
N MET A 94 3.86 6.17 -3.56
CA MET A 94 4.54 6.96 -4.58
C MET A 94 5.57 6.09 -5.29
N LEU A 95 5.23 5.65 -6.50
CA LEU A 95 6.18 4.98 -7.39
C LEU A 95 6.99 6.08 -8.11
N TYR A 96 8.30 6.10 -7.93
CA TYR A 96 9.19 7.13 -8.49
C TYR A 96 10.37 6.48 -9.24
N GLY A 97 11.04 7.22 -10.11
CA GLY A 97 12.06 6.67 -11.00
C GLY A 97 11.52 6.29 -12.39
N MET A 98 10.44 6.91 -12.84
CA MET A 98 9.81 6.70 -14.16
C MET A 98 10.01 7.90 -15.09
N GLY A 99 11.03 8.72 -14.81
CA GLY A 99 11.33 9.95 -15.56
C GLY A 99 10.52 11.16 -15.12
N GLU A 100 9.97 11.15 -13.91
CA GLU A 100 9.44 12.34 -13.22
C GLU A 100 10.58 13.23 -12.69
N THR A 101 10.28 14.51 -12.50
CA THR A 101 11.21 15.46 -11.88
C THR A 101 11.07 15.46 -10.36
N THR A 102 12.05 16.02 -9.65
CA THR A 102 11.91 16.27 -8.20
C THR A 102 10.66 17.10 -7.88
N ARG A 103 10.33 18.08 -8.72
CA ARG A 103 9.11 18.88 -8.58
C ARG A 103 7.85 18.03 -8.69
N ASP A 104 7.81 17.05 -9.60
CA ASP A 104 6.67 16.15 -9.75
C ASP A 104 6.47 15.26 -8.51
N LYS A 105 7.57 14.81 -7.88
CA LYS A 105 7.53 14.03 -6.61
C LYS A 105 6.93 14.85 -5.48
N PHE A 106 7.43 16.08 -5.27
CA PHE A 106 6.86 16.96 -4.25
C PHE A 106 5.42 17.39 -4.57
N ALA A 107 5.06 17.54 -5.85
CA ALA A 107 3.67 17.81 -6.24
C ALA A 107 2.75 16.63 -5.93
N HIS A 108 3.21 15.38 -6.09
CA HIS A 108 2.49 14.19 -5.62
C HIS A 108 2.29 14.28 -4.09
N MET A 109 3.38 14.46 -3.33
CA MET A 109 3.34 14.47 -1.87
C MET A 109 2.44 15.60 -1.33
N ALA A 110 2.50 16.80 -1.92
CA ALA A 110 1.65 17.91 -1.55
C ALA A 110 0.16 17.60 -1.75
N LYS A 111 -0.22 16.98 -2.88
CA LYS A 111 -1.61 16.57 -3.13
C LYS A 111 -2.11 15.54 -2.12
N VAL A 112 -1.27 14.57 -1.78
CA VAL A 112 -1.56 13.55 -0.78
C VAL A 112 -1.73 14.18 0.60
N ARG A 113 -0.79 15.05 1.00
CA ARG A 113 -0.83 15.76 2.28
C ARG A 113 -2.08 16.63 2.43
N LEU A 114 -2.44 17.39 1.38
CA LEU A 114 -3.64 18.23 1.38
C LEU A 114 -4.93 17.40 1.48
N LEU A 115 -4.97 16.25 0.82
CA LEU A 115 -6.11 15.33 0.94
C LEU A 115 -6.18 14.70 2.33
N GLN A 116 -5.03 14.36 2.91
CA GLN A 116 -4.93 13.88 4.28
C GLN A 116 -5.46 14.92 5.28
N ASP A 117 -5.12 16.20 5.12
CA ASP A 117 -5.65 17.29 5.97
C ASP A 117 -7.18 17.45 5.84
N GLU A 118 -7.79 17.04 4.73
CA GLU A 118 -9.22 17.24 4.49
C GLU A 118 -10.09 16.12 5.09
N VAL A 119 -9.69 14.86 4.91
CA VAL A 119 -10.54 13.69 5.25
C VAL A 119 -9.75 12.51 5.84
N GLU A 120 -8.46 12.66 6.08
CA GLU A 120 -7.57 11.67 6.70
C GLU A 120 -7.74 10.22 6.19
N PRO A 121 -7.73 9.95 4.87
CA PRO A 121 -7.97 8.61 4.38
C PRO A 121 -6.76 7.69 4.55
N PHE A 122 -5.55 8.22 4.73
CA PHE A 122 -4.31 7.44 4.65
C PHE A 122 -3.76 7.06 6.03
N MET A 123 -3.55 5.76 6.24
CA MET A 123 -2.86 5.22 7.43
C MET A 123 -1.35 5.23 7.25
N VAL A 124 -0.89 4.90 6.04
CA VAL A 124 0.51 4.66 5.75
C VAL A 124 0.90 5.18 4.37
N PHE A 125 2.08 5.80 4.28
CA PHE A 125 2.71 6.18 3.03
C PHE A 125 3.86 5.23 2.67
N ILE A 126 3.99 4.92 1.37
CA ILE A 126 5.00 3.99 0.87
C ILE A 126 5.67 4.54 -0.39
N SER A 127 6.97 4.83 -0.33
CA SER A 127 7.75 5.23 -1.50
C SER A 127 8.41 4.03 -2.17
N TRP A 128 8.14 3.82 -3.45
CA TRP A 128 8.66 2.69 -4.22
C TRP A 128 9.57 3.20 -5.33
N PRO A 129 10.86 2.82 -5.35
CA PRO A 129 11.68 3.03 -6.52
C PRO A 129 11.21 2.07 -7.62
N TYR A 130 10.89 2.62 -8.78
CA TYR A 130 10.53 1.85 -9.97
C TYR A 130 11.72 1.04 -10.44
N ARG A 131 11.55 -0.28 -10.56
CA ARG A 131 12.54 -1.14 -11.21
C ARG A 131 12.10 -1.44 -12.63
N LYS A 132 12.96 -1.08 -13.57
CA LYS A 132 12.75 -1.31 -14.99
C LYS A 132 12.94 -2.79 -15.29
N SER A 133 11.92 -3.44 -15.87
CA SER A 133 12.08 -4.79 -16.41
C SER A 133 12.90 -4.76 -17.71
N GLU A 134 13.55 -5.88 -18.04
CA GLU A 134 14.24 -6.04 -19.32
C GLU A 134 13.30 -5.70 -20.50
N GLY A 135 13.84 -5.04 -21.53
CA GLY A 135 13.11 -4.69 -22.76
C GLY A 135 12.28 -3.39 -22.70
N GLN A 136 12.13 -2.73 -21.55
CA GLN A 136 11.34 -1.51 -21.47
C GLN A 136 12.02 -0.23 -22.00
N LYS A 137 11.21 0.58 -22.69
CA LYS A 137 11.43 1.95 -23.22
C LYS A 137 11.87 3.06 -22.25
N MET A 138 12.09 2.80 -20.97
CA MET A 138 12.26 3.88 -19.97
C MET A 138 13.73 4.24 -19.72
N ARG A 139 14.00 5.51 -19.44
CA ARG A 139 15.34 5.99 -19.05
C ARG A 139 15.73 5.38 -17.70
N ASP A 140 16.99 4.99 -17.56
CA ASP A 140 17.50 4.53 -16.26
C ASP A 140 17.43 5.67 -15.25
N THR A 141 16.87 5.34 -14.10
CA THR A 141 16.76 6.23 -12.95
C THR A 141 17.59 5.66 -11.82
N ASP A 142 18.12 6.54 -10.96
CA ASP A 142 18.88 6.12 -9.80
C ASP A 142 17.96 5.39 -8.81
N GLN A 143 18.14 4.06 -8.75
CA GLN A 143 17.43 3.14 -7.87
C GLN A 143 18.31 2.66 -6.72
N SER A 144 19.41 3.39 -6.43
CA SER A 144 20.30 3.03 -5.33
C SER A 144 19.58 3.08 -3.98
N GLY A 145 20.02 2.22 -3.07
CA GLY A 145 19.56 2.25 -1.68
C GLY A 145 19.75 3.63 -1.04
N ALA A 146 20.83 4.36 -1.37
CA ALA A 146 21.06 5.71 -0.89
C ALA A 146 19.98 6.71 -1.34
N THR A 147 19.55 6.65 -2.61
CA THR A 147 18.47 7.50 -3.12
C THR A 147 17.11 7.10 -2.54
N TYR A 148 16.87 5.81 -2.31
CA TYR A 148 15.70 5.33 -1.58
C TYR A 148 15.67 5.83 -0.13
N LEU A 149 16.73 5.62 0.66
CA LEU A 149 16.80 6.06 2.05
C LEU A 149 16.65 7.58 2.19
N ARG A 150 17.19 8.36 1.23
CA ARG A 150 16.95 9.80 1.17
C ARG A 150 15.47 10.13 0.97
N MET A 151 14.78 9.44 0.04
CA MET A 151 13.35 9.64 -0.18
C MET A 151 12.52 9.21 1.04
N GLN A 152 12.93 8.15 1.73
CA GLN A 152 12.32 7.67 2.97
C GLN A 152 12.35 8.77 4.05
N ALA A 153 13.53 9.33 4.33
CA ALA A 153 13.68 10.42 5.31
C ALA A 153 12.94 11.69 4.90
N ILE A 154 12.95 12.07 3.62
CA ILE A 154 12.15 13.19 3.12
C ILE A 154 10.66 12.96 3.36
N SER A 155 10.18 11.74 3.15
CA SER A 155 8.77 11.39 3.35
C SER A 155 8.36 11.57 4.80
N ARG A 156 9.17 11.10 5.75
CA ARG A 156 8.93 11.32 7.19
C ARG A 156 8.91 12.81 7.57
N ILE A 157 9.82 13.61 7.03
CA ILE A 157 9.88 15.05 7.35
C ILE A 157 8.70 15.80 6.71
N PHE A 158 8.28 15.40 5.51
CA PHE A 158 7.23 16.10 4.76
C PHE A 158 5.81 15.78 5.24
N PHE A 159 5.56 14.53 5.61
CA PHE A 159 4.26 14.07 6.10
C PHE A 159 4.21 14.13 7.62
N ASP A 160 3.74 15.25 8.15
CA ASP A 160 3.40 15.42 9.57
C ASP A 160 2.00 14.89 9.93
N ASN A 161 1.18 14.57 8.92
CA ASN A 161 -0.22 14.17 9.07
C ASN A 161 -0.54 12.74 8.58
N ILE A 162 0.48 11.99 8.12
CA ILE A 162 0.37 10.53 7.88
C ILE A 162 1.22 9.85 8.94
N GLN A 163 0.57 9.05 9.78
CA GLN A 163 1.18 8.47 10.97
C GLN A 163 2.35 7.55 10.63
N HIS A 164 2.14 6.64 9.67
CA HIS A 164 3.08 5.57 9.38
C HIS A 164 3.80 5.76 8.03
N ILE A 165 5.09 5.44 8.01
CA ILE A 165 5.84 5.30 6.76
C ILE A 165 6.42 3.89 6.69
N MET A 166 6.07 3.16 5.63
CA MET A 166 6.50 1.79 5.42
C MET A 166 7.82 1.70 4.65
N CYS A 167 8.69 0.78 5.05
CA CYS A 167 9.89 0.46 4.27
C CYS A 167 9.57 -0.48 3.10
N SER A 168 10.35 -0.37 2.02
CA SER A 168 10.17 -1.15 0.80
C SER A 168 11.23 -2.26 0.67
N TRP A 169 11.37 -3.10 1.69
CA TRP A 169 12.30 -4.24 1.65
C TRP A 169 11.99 -5.18 0.47
N VAL A 170 10.73 -5.25 0.04
CA VAL A 170 10.28 -6.06 -1.09
C VAL A 170 10.94 -5.64 -2.41
N THR A 171 11.25 -4.35 -2.58
CA THR A 171 11.93 -3.84 -3.77
C THR A 171 13.43 -3.57 -3.55
N GLN A 172 13.85 -3.23 -2.33
CA GLN A 172 15.22 -2.81 -2.02
C GLN A 172 16.08 -3.89 -1.36
N GLY A 173 15.46 -4.98 -0.89
CA GLY A 173 16.11 -6.00 -0.09
C GLY A 173 16.02 -5.73 1.41
N PRO A 174 16.24 -6.77 2.23
CA PRO A 174 16.07 -6.69 3.67
C PRO A 174 17.04 -5.72 4.35
N ASP A 175 18.30 -5.66 3.93
CA ASP A 175 19.31 -4.80 4.57
C ASP A 175 19.00 -3.31 4.37
N VAL A 176 18.51 -2.93 3.19
CA VAL A 176 18.04 -1.56 2.93
C VAL A 176 16.74 -1.28 3.68
N GLY A 177 15.85 -2.28 3.80
CA GLY A 177 14.66 -2.20 4.65
C GLY A 177 15.00 -1.96 6.12
N GLN A 178 15.99 -2.68 6.65
CA GLN A 178 16.50 -2.50 8.01
C GLN A 178 17.06 -1.10 8.20
N ALA A 179 17.92 -0.63 7.28
CA ALA A 179 18.44 0.72 7.33
C ALA A 179 17.33 1.78 7.32
N ALA A 180 16.23 1.55 6.59
CA ALA A 180 15.11 2.49 6.48
C ALA A 180 14.45 2.83 7.83
N LEU A 181 14.55 1.97 8.84
CA LEU A 181 14.09 2.24 10.21
C LEU A 181 14.79 3.48 10.80
N SER A 182 16.08 3.65 10.53
CA SER A 182 16.85 4.84 10.92
C SER A 182 16.58 6.07 10.05
N TYR A 183 15.81 5.91 8.96
CA TYR A 183 15.43 6.98 8.03
C TYR A 183 13.93 7.30 8.12
N GLY A 184 13.31 7.00 9.27
CA GLY A 184 11.95 7.40 9.60
C GLY A 184 10.86 6.42 9.20
N ALA A 185 11.20 5.21 8.73
CA ALA A 185 10.23 4.12 8.63
C ALA A 185 9.90 3.59 10.03
N ASP A 186 8.63 3.32 10.28
CA ASP A 186 8.14 2.65 11.49
C ASP A 186 7.35 1.37 11.18
N ASP A 187 7.05 1.15 9.89
CA ASP A 187 6.35 -0.03 9.40
C ASP A 187 7.27 -0.89 8.52
N PHE A 188 7.53 -2.12 8.95
CA PHE A 188 8.34 -3.09 8.21
C PHE A 188 7.52 -3.89 7.17
N GLY A 189 6.26 -3.53 6.97
CA GLY A 189 5.35 -4.18 6.03
C GLY A 189 4.81 -5.51 6.55
N SER A 190 4.26 -6.31 5.64
CA SER A 190 3.57 -7.56 5.96
C SER A 190 4.34 -8.78 5.50
N VAL A 191 4.16 -9.90 6.20
CA VAL A 191 4.59 -11.23 5.71
C VAL A 191 3.77 -11.56 4.47
N MET A 192 4.44 -11.72 3.33
CA MET A 192 3.77 -12.00 2.06
C MET A 192 3.71 -13.50 1.82
N PHE A 193 2.50 -14.05 1.72
CA PHE A 193 2.28 -15.45 1.34
C PHE A 193 2.52 -15.68 -0.15
N GLU A 194 2.09 -14.74 -0.99
CA GLU A 194 2.30 -14.72 -2.44
C GLU A 194 2.65 -13.30 -2.86
N GLU A 195 3.73 -13.12 -3.63
CA GLU A 195 4.21 -11.81 -4.10
C GLU A 195 4.33 -11.87 -5.63
N ASN A 196 3.34 -11.30 -6.31
CA ASN A 196 3.21 -11.38 -7.76
C ASN A 196 3.53 -10.04 -8.48
N VAL A 197 3.75 -8.95 -7.73
CA VAL A 197 3.87 -7.59 -8.29
C VAL A 197 5.33 -7.21 -8.52
N VAL A 198 6.21 -7.50 -7.55
CA VAL A 198 7.65 -7.26 -7.62
C VAL A 198 8.36 -8.42 -8.32
N SER A 199 7.89 -9.66 -8.16
CA SER A 199 8.40 -10.83 -8.89
C SER A 199 8.26 -10.67 -10.40
N ALA A 200 7.21 -10.00 -10.88
CA ALA A 200 7.05 -9.62 -12.29
C ALA A 200 8.15 -8.67 -12.80
N SER A 201 8.87 -7.98 -11.89
CA SER A 201 10.04 -7.14 -12.20
C SER A 201 11.39 -7.87 -12.07
N GLY A 202 11.38 -9.17 -11.76
CA GLY A 202 12.58 -10.02 -11.66
C GLY A 202 13.31 -10.00 -10.31
N VAL A 203 12.73 -9.36 -9.28
CA VAL A 203 13.29 -9.33 -7.92
C VAL A 203 12.36 -10.12 -6.99
N THR A 204 12.92 -11.01 -6.18
CA THR A 204 12.14 -11.77 -5.21
C THR A 204 12.87 -11.82 -3.88
N TYR A 205 12.40 -11.02 -2.92
CA TYR A 205 12.77 -11.16 -1.52
C TYR A 205 11.61 -11.82 -0.78
N ARG A 206 11.90 -12.76 0.10
CA ARG A 206 10.92 -13.40 0.99
C ARG A 206 11.35 -13.16 2.42
N MET A 207 10.38 -12.87 3.29
CA MET A 207 10.64 -12.65 4.69
C MET A 207 9.48 -13.19 5.51
N ASP A 208 9.80 -14.01 6.50
CA ASP A 208 8.84 -14.45 7.51
C ASP A 208 8.83 -13.50 8.70
N ALA A 209 7.87 -13.71 9.61
CA ALA A 209 7.73 -12.87 10.79
C ALA A 209 8.99 -12.89 11.68
N GLY A 210 9.65 -14.05 11.82
CA GLY A 210 10.85 -14.18 12.65
C GLY A 210 12.01 -13.35 12.12
N SER A 211 12.21 -13.36 10.81
CA SER A 211 13.25 -12.58 10.12
C SER A 211 12.97 -11.08 10.23
N MET A 212 11.71 -10.65 10.03
CA MET A 212 11.33 -9.24 10.23
C MET A 212 11.64 -8.77 11.64
N GLU A 213 11.23 -9.53 12.66
CA GLU A 213 11.49 -9.16 14.04
C GLU A 213 12.99 -9.16 14.37
N HIS A 214 13.77 -10.05 13.74
CA HIS A 214 15.23 -10.05 13.88
C HIS A 214 15.83 -8.75 13.33
N TYR A 215 15.51 -8.37 12.09
CA TYR A 215 16.00 -7.13 11.48
C TYR A 215 15.63 -5.88 12.31
N ILE A 216 14.41 -5.84 12.84
CA ILE A 216 13.95 -4.73 13.69
C ILE A 216 14.77 -4.65 14.99
N ARG A 217 14.96 -5.78 15.68
CA ARG A 217 15.75 -5.82 16.92
C ARG A 217 17.22 -5.47 16.69
N ASP A 218 17.80 -6.01 15.62
CA ASP A 218 19.19 -5.78 15.26
C ASP A 218 19.46 -4.32 14.88
N ALA A 219 18.47 -3.62 14.32
CA ALA A 219 18.50 -2.18 14.11
C ALA A 219 18.32 -1.34 15.40
N GLY A 220 18.12 -1.97 16.56
CA GLY A 220 17.94 -1.29 17.85
C GLY A 220 16.50 -0.88 18.18
N PHE A 221 15.51 -1.39 17.45
CA PHE A 221 14.08 -1.08 17.65
C PHE A 221 13.32 -2.24 18.29
N VAL A 222 12.12 -1.95 18.81
CA VAL A 222 11.23 -2.97 19.39
C VAL A 222 10.23 -3.43 18.34
N PRO A 223 10.20 -4.72 17.97
CA PRO A 223 9.21 -5.22 17.01
C PRO A 223 7.81 -5.20 17.63
N PHE A 224 6.85 -4.71 16.85
CA PHE A 224 5.44 -4.67 17.18
C PHE A 224 4.63 -5.32 16.04
N ARG A 225 3.84 -6.34 16.37
CA ARG A 225 2.93 -6.95 15.39
C ARG A 225 1.61 -6.18 15.40
N ARG A 226 1.10 -5.93 14.20
CA ARG A 226 -0.11 -5.12 13.99
C ARG A 226 -1.07 -5.79 13.01
N ASN A 227 -2.35 -5.46 13.13
CA ASN A 227 -3.36 -5.77 12.12
C ASN A 227 -3.24 -4.81 10.92
N GLY A 228 -4.06 -5.04 9.88
CA GLY A 228 -4.07 -4.23 8.65
C GLY A 228 -4.42 -2.75 8.87
N ASP A 229 -5.17 -2.46 9.94
CA ASP A 229 -5.58 -1.13 10.39
C ASP A 229 -4.62 -0.49 11.41
N PHE A 230 -3.44 -1.10 11.61
CA PHE A 230 -2.43 -0.69 12.59
C PHE A 230 -2.82 -0.86 14.06
N SER A 231 -3.95 -1.51 14.37
CA SER A 231 -4.27 -1.94 15.74
C SER A 231 -3.33 -3.05 16.21
N GLU A 232 -3.23 -3.22 17.54
CA GLU A 232 -2.39 -4.26 18.14
C GLU A 232 -2.83 -5.65 17.71
N TRP A 233 -1.86 -6.45 17.25
CA TRP A 233 -2.12 -7.85 16.92
C TRP A 233 -2.15 -8.69 18.19
N ASN A 234 -3.23 -9.43 18.38
CA ASN A 234 -3.40 -10.33 19.51
C ASN A 234 -3.07 -11.78 19.11
N ARG A 235 -2.17 -12.40 19.86
CA ARG A 235 -1.77 -13.80 19.65
C ARG A 235 -2.90 -14.78 19.95
N ASP A 236 -3.68 -14.54 20.98
CA ASP A 236 -4.76 -15.43 21.39
C ASP A 236 -5.84 -15.50 20.31
N ASP A 237 -6.16 -14.36 19.68
CA ASP A 237 -7.08 -14.29 18.55
C ASP A 237 -6.54 -15.11 17.37
N HIS A 238 -5.26 -14.97 17.04
CA HIS A 238 -4.62 -15.77 15.99
C HIS A 238 -4.62 -17.28 16.28
N ASP A 239 -4.30 -17.67 17.51
CA ASP A 239 -4.24 -19.08 17.89
C ASP A 239 -5.65 -19.70 17.93
N ALA A 240 -6.68 -18.92 18.29
CA ALA A 240 -8.08 -19.31 18.15
C ALA A 240 -8.47 -19.57 16.68
N LEU A 241 -7.97 -18.76 15.73
CA LEU A 241 -8.18 -18.97 14.29
C LEU A 241 -7.54 -20.26 13.77
N ARG A 242 -6.37 -20.65 14.30
CA ARG A 242 -5.72 -21.92 13.97
C ARG A 242 -6.43 -23.13 14.58
N SER A 243 -7.02 -22.97 15.76
CA SER A 243 -7.73 -24.04 16.48
C SER A 243 -9.11 -24.37 15.87
N ARG A 244 -9.74 -23.40 15.19
CA ARG A 244 -10.89 -23.68 14.34
C ARG A 244 -10.40 -24.36 13.06
N ALA A 245 -10.90 -25.57 12.84
CA ALA A 245 -10.58 -26.59 11.84
C ALA A 245 -10.50 -26.18 10.34
N VAL A 246 -10.14 -24.95 9.98
CA VAL A 246 -10.06 -24.49 8.58
C VAL A 246 -8.95 -25.20 7.81
N ILE A 247 -7.81 -25.49 8.44
CA ILE A 247 -6.71 -26.22 7.78
C ILE A 247 -7.02 -27.73 7.68
N ALA A 248 -7.71 -28.30 8.68
CA ALA A 248 -8.07 -29.71 8.69
C ALA A 248 -9.17 -30.04 7.67
N GLU A 249 -10.16 -29.17 7.48
CA GLU A 249 -11.19 -29.34 6.44
C GLU A 249 -10.64 -29.18 5.02
N LEU A 250 -9.73 -28.22 4.80
CA LEU A 250 -9.07 -28.05 3.50
C LEU A 250 -8.13 -29.22 3.14
N ALA A 251 -7.49 -29.85 4.13
CA ALA A 251 -6.66 -31.04 3.93
C ALA A 251 -7.45 -32.35 3.83
N ALA A 252 -8.68 -32.40 4.36
CA ALA A 252 -9.56 -33.57 4.27
C ALA A 252 -10.40 -33.60 2.97
N GLY A 253 -10.42 -32.50 2.22
CA GLY A 253 -11.15 -32.34 0.96
C GLY A 253 -10.31 -32.54 -0.32
N SER A 254 -9.07 -33.02 -0.22
CA SER A 254 -8.20 -33.37 -1.37
C SER A 254 -8.09 -34.87 -1.61
#